data_AF-A0A2V9P7E6-F1
#
_entry.id   AF-A0A2V9P7E6-F1
#
_cell.length_a   1.000
_cell.length_b   1.000
_cell.length_c   1.000
_cell.angle_alpha   90.00
_cell.angle_beta   90.00
_cell.angle_gamma   90.00
#
_symmetry.space_group_name_H-M   'P 1'
#
loop_
_entity.id
_entity.type
_entity.pdbx_description
1 polymer ?
#
loop_
_entity_poly.entity_id
_entity_poly.type
_entity_poly.pdbx_seq_one_letter_code
_entity_poly.pdbx_strand_id
1 'polypeptide(L)'
;MAQKGSAYPEIKPESKEWCSQLKQAAVRARGLDPGMRSYTLLLASRGLQKCAPQKVRATLIDAFMASVALSDADAAKTGLQSAALRKLLRLDESTVEQLMPQADPEARAEIQGAMVERAVDRRDFDRALSLLNQIPSDHDYPYAAATQLLLRLPAGHEAEKRAIFVNAMAHDREHSSLGVEGDDLSFMVVRFWRHFPPELVLDAIDQILDHSKTDDTQIAMKASSGPINFDNVYQYRLFELLPVLRELYPSKAEQLSNDPQVQAQLDKYPNGLQSLDPTVRDTPLRKGEEPGMQGVSMTSPGASGKVLQDWHSAEIYQRQANEILKQAGDDPRQAIATAATLPVQAGHTVPRSETLLRIAQVGWKKNPSASKEALEQMADSLKKVDPAMYGRVGLRVGVGLRVQYCWSDGVELANNMKDTDLARSLLQEGMEQAERWKGVDGDDNDPNLALKAWWPSVALFSALLNSAAHISPQTALELIHKFQDPDLVTLFQIRLANDRLGADEESLH
;
A
#
# COMPACT_ATOMS: atom_id res chain seq x y z
N MET A 1 -34.46 -31.09 5.35
CA MET A 1 -34.94 -30.65 4.02
C MET A 1 -34.77 -29.14 3.97
N ALA A 2 -33.56 -28.62 3.70
CA ALA A 2 -32.94 -28.45 2.38
C ALA A 2 -33.64 -27.36 1.53
N GLN A 3 -33.19 -26.11 1.70
CA GLN A 3 -32.85 -25.17 0.62
C GLN A 3 -32.20 -23.93 1.26
N LYS A 4 -30.88 -23.97 1.48
CA LYS A 4 -30.08 -22.74 1.53
C LYS A 4 -29.94 -22.28 0.08
N GLY A 5 -30.79 -21.35 -0.33
CA GLY A 5 -30.67 -20.67 -1.61
C GLY A 5 -29.27 -20.07 -1.73
N SER A 6 -28.60 -20.39 -2.83
CA SER A 6 -27.31 -19.83 -3.24
C SER A 6 -27.35 -18.30 -3.11
N ALA A 7 -26.52 -17.75 -2.21
CA ALA A 7 -26.40 -16.31 -1.98
C ALA A 7 -25.53 -15.63 -3.05
N TYR A 8 -25.80 -15.91 -4.32
CA TYR A 8 -25.19 -15.17 -5.43
C TYR A 8 -26.31 -14.48 -6.21
N PRO A 9 -26.31 -13.14 -6.30
CA PRO A 9 -27.31 -12.41 -7.06
C PRO A 9 -27.33 -12.88 -8.51
N GLU A 10 -28.52 -12.88 -9.11
CA GLU A 10 -28.74 -13.30 -10.49
C GLU A 10 -27.84 -12.49 -11.45
N ILE A 11 -27.03 -13.21 -12.25
CA ILE A 11 -26.05 -12.60 -13.16
C ILE A 11 -26.80 -11.93 -14.33
N LYS A 12 -26.68 -10.60 -14.42
CA LYS A 12 -27.26 -9.81 -15.54
C LYS A 12 -26.71 -10.28 -16.90
N PRO A 13 -27.45 -10.13 -18.00
CA PRO A 13 -27.01 -10.55 -19.34
C PRO A 13 -25.63 -10.00 -19.74
N GLU A 14 -25.38 -8.71 -19.49
CA GLU A 14 -24.08 -8.06 -19.71
C GLU A 14 -22.95 -8.73 -18.90
N SER A 15 -23.24 -9.11 -17.64
CA SER A 15 -22.27 -9.84 -16.80
C SER A 15 -21.96 -11.24 -17.33
N LYS A 16 -22.85 -11.89 -18.10
CA LYS A 16 -22.55 -13.19 -18.73
C LYS A 16 -21.49 -13.05 -19.82
N GLU A 17 -21.56 -11.96 -20.59
CA GLU A 17 -20.56 -11.67 -21.63
C GLU A 17 -19.18 -11.41 -21.01
N TRP A 18 -19.11 -10.52 -20.01
CA TRP A 18 -17.87 -10.25 -19.28
C TRP A 18 -17.32 -11.50 -18.57
N CYS A 19 -18.18 -12.34 -18.02
CA CYS A 19 -17.76 -13.64 -17.49
C CYS A 19 -17.17 -14.57 -18.56
N SER A 20 -17.69 -14.54 -19.79
CA SER A 20 -17.13 -15.31 -20.91
C SER A 20 -15.75 -14.78 -21.30
N GLN A 21 -15.64 -13.46 -21.48
CA GLN A 21 -14.37 -12.80 -21.82
C GLN A 21 -13.30 -13.06 -20.75
N LEU A 22 -13.65 -12.91 -19.47
CA LEU A 22 -12.75 -13.20 -18.35
C LEU A 22 -12.25 -14.64 -18.37
N LYS A 23 -13.14 -15.62 -18.58
CA LYS A 23 -12.76 -17.04 -18.63
C LYS A 23 -11.79 -17.32 -19.78
N GLN A 24 -12.01 -16.72 -20.94
CA GLN A 24 -11.11 -16.86 -22.09
C GLN A 24 -9.74 -16.21 -21.83
N ALA A 25 -9.74 -15.00 -21.28
CA ALA A 25 -8.51 -14.29 -20.93
C ALA A 25 -7.73 -15.05 -19.83
N ALA A 26 -8.39 -15.63 -18.83
CA ALA A 26 -7.76 -16.47 -17.81
C ALA A 26 -7.15 -17.77 -18.38
N VAL A 27 -7.68 -18.30 -19.48
CA VAL A 27 -7.05 -19.41 -20.21
C VAL A 27 -5.80 -18.93 -20.93
N ARG A 28 -5.88 -17.81 -21.66
CA ARG A 28 -4.72 -17.18 -22.33
C ARG A 28 -3.60 -16.83 -21.36
N ALA A 29 -3.95 -16.35 -20.16
CA ALA A 29 -3.01 -15.96 -19.11
C ALA A 29 -2.02 -17.09 -18.73
N ARG A 30 -2.38 -18.36 -18.94
CA ARG A 30 -1.49 -19.50 -18.66
C ARG A 30 -0.31 -19.61 -19.62
N GLY A 31 -0.38 -18.99 -20.79
CA GLY A 31 0.68 -18.97 -21.80
C GLY A 31 1.61 -17.76 -21.70
N LEU A 32 1.43 -16.87 -20.73
CA LEU A 32 2.29 -15.70 -20.52
C LEU A 32 3.59 -16.10 -19.78
N ASP A 33 4.57 -15.20 -19.80
CA ASP A 33 5.80 -15.34 -19.02
C ASP A 33 5.52 -15.47 -17.52
N PRO A 34 6.36 -16.18 -16.73
CA PRO A 34 6.02 -16.60 -15.36
C PRO A 34 5.48 -15.49 -14.44
N GLY A 35 6.13 -14.32 -14.41
CA GLY A 35 5.70 -13.18 -13.60
C GLY A 35 4.36 -12.59 -14.07
N MET A 36 4.20 -12.41 -15.38
CA MET A 36 2.96 -11.91 -15.97
C MET A 36 1.81 -12.91 -15.82
N ARG A 37 2.08 -14.20 -16.00
CA ARG A 37 1.14 -15.30 -15.74
C ARG A 37 0.67 -15.28 -14.30
N SER A 38 1.60 -15.24 -13.33
CA SER A 38 1.29 -15.23 -11.91
C SER A 38 0.37 -14.07 -11.54
N TYR A 39 0.77 -12.84 -11.89
CA TYR A 39 0.00 -11.64 -11.58
C TYR A 39 -1.36 -11.62 -12.28
N THR A 40 -1.41 -12.00 -13.55
CA THR A 40 -2.63 -11.96 -14.35
C THR A 40 -3.64 -13.01 -13.90
N LEU A 41 -3.19 -14.21 -13.51
CA LEU A 41 -4.05 -15.23 -12.90
C LEU A 41 -4.53 -14.82 -11.51
N LEU A 42 -3.68 -14.18 -10.71
CA LEU A 42 -4.08 -13.58 -9.42
C LEU A 42 -5.21 -12.56 -9.62
N LEU A 43 -5.12 -11.69 -10.62
CA LEU A 43 -6.20 -10.75 -10.97
C LEU A 43 -7.45 -11.48 -11.49
N ALA A 44 -7.30 -12.47 -12.37
CA ALA A 44 -8.43 -13.23 -12.92
C ALA A 44 -9.22 -13.96 -11.82
N SER A 45 -8.55 -14.40 -10.75
CA SER A 45 -9.19 -15.06 -9.61
C SER A 45 -10.33 -14.22 -9.02
N ARG A 46 -10.25 -12.88 -9.07
CA ARG A 46 -11.26 -11.95 -8.54
C ARG A 46 -12.59 -12.09 -9.26
N GLY A 47 -12.62 -11.84 -10.57
CA GLY A 47 -13.84 -12.01 -11.36
C GLY A 47 -14.30 -13.46 -11.43
N LEU A 48 -13.38 -14.43 -11.33
CA LEU A 48 -13.74 -15.85 -11.27
C LEU A 48 -14.53 -16.19 -10.00
N GLN A 49 -14.39 -15.47 -8.88
CA GLN A 49 -15.26 -15.66 -7.71
C GLN A 49 -16.73 -15.47 -8.06
N LYS A 50 -17.05 -14.54 -8.97
CA LYS A 50 -18.42 -14.31 -9.45
C LYS A 50 -18.80 -15.25 -10.60
N CYS A 51 -17.86 -15.49 -11.52
CA CYS A 51 -18.16 -16.15 -12.79
C CYS A 51 -17.99 -17.67 -12.81
N ALA A 52 -17.11 -18.21 -11.97
CA ALA A 52 -16.81 -19.63 -11.80
C ALA A 52 -16.06 -19.88 -10.46
N PRO A 53 -16.72 -19.70 -9.30
CA PRO A 53 -16.07 -19.79 -7.98
C PRO A 53 -15.28 -21.09 -7.77
N GLN A 54 -15.76 -22.20 -8.32
CA GLN A 54 -15.10 -23.51 -8.27
C GLN A 54 -13.71 -23.54 -8.93
N LYS A 55 -13.38 -22.59 -9.80
CA LYS A 55 -12.07 -22.48 -10.46
C LYS A 55 -11.07 -21.61 -9.69
N VAL A 56 -11.52 -20.82 -8.72
CA VAL A 56 -10.69 -19.82 -8.03
C VAL A 56 -9.49 -20.46 -7.33
N ARG A 57 -9.71 -21.54 -6.57
CA ARG A 57 -8.63 -22.27 -5.88
C ARG A 57 -7.56 -22.74 -6.87
N ALA A 58 -7.95 -23.43 -7.94
CA ALA A 58 -7.02 -23.91 -8.96
C ALA A 58 -6.27 -22.77 -9.65
N THR A 59 -6.94 -21.65 -9.94
CA THR A 59 -6.31 -20.46 -10.52
C THR A 59 -5.29 -19.80 -9.57
N LEU A 60 -5.55 -19.76 -8.27
CA LEU A 60 -4.60 -19.22 -7.28
C LEU A 60 -3.37 -20.14 -7.11
N ILE A 61 -3.57 -21.45 -7.14
CA ILE A 61 -2.46 -22.42 -7.17
C ILE A 61 -1.64 -22.22 -8.45
N ASP A 62 -2.27 -22.12 -9.62
CA ASP A 62 -1.59 -21.84 -10.89
C ASP A 62 -0.78 -20.53 -10.84
N ALA A 63 -1.32 -19.50 -10.17
CA ALA A 63 -0.65 -18.22 -9.99
C ALA A 63 0.60 -18.33 -9.08
N PHE A 64 0.49 -19.04 -7.96
CA PHE A 64 1.63 -19.32 -7.07
C PHE A 64 2.70 -20.15 -7.77
N MET A 65 2.32 -21.24 -8.45
CA MET A 65 3.29 -22.08 -9.16
C MET A 65 4.01 -21.34 -10.28
N ALA A 66 3.33 -20.37 -10.92
CA ALA A 66 3.98 -19.49 -11.90
C ALA A 66 5.01 -18.55 -11.26
N SER A 67 4.79 -18.05 -10.04
CA SER A 67 5.79 -17.22 -9.34
C SER A 67 6.93 -18.03 -8.72
N VAL A 68 6.74 -19.32 -8.44
CA VAL A 68 7.85 -20.22 -8.05
C VAL A 68 8.88 -20.35 -9.17
N ALA A 69 8.46 -20.27 -10.44
CA ALA A 69 9.35 -20.35 -11.60
C ALA A 69 10.19 -19.08 -11.85
N LEU A 70 9.98 -18.01 -11.07
CA LEU A 70 10.82 -16.81 -11.10
C LEU A 70 12.17 -17.08 -10.42
N SER A 71 13.21 -16.38 -10.87
CA SER A 71 14.52 -16.40 -10.23
C SER A 71 14.48 -15.70 -8.87
N ASP A 72 15.42 -16.02 -7.99
CA ASP A 72 15.50 -15.39 -6.67
C ASP A 72 15.88 -13.90 -6.75
N ALA A 73 16.45 -13.45 -7.87
CA ALA A 73 16.75 -12.05 -8.13
C ALA A 73 15.53 -11.24 -8.61
N ASP A 74 14.42 -11.90 -8.96
CA ASP A 74 13.21 -11.21 -9.41
C ASP A 74 12.49 -10.55 -8.24
N ALA A 75 12.55 -9.22 -8.15
CA ALA A 75 11.92 -8.43 -7.08
C ALA A 75 10.39 -8.64 -6.95
N ALA A 76 9.73 -9.19 -7.99
CA ALA A 76 8.31 -9.51 -7.95
C ALA A 76 7.98 -10.85 -7.28
N LYS A 77 8.95 -11.74 -7.10
CA LYS A 77 8.74 -13.14 -6.68
C LYS A 77 8.03 -13.24 -5.34
N THR A 78 8.61 -12.65 -4.29
CA THR A 78 8.06 -12.63 -2.93
C THR A 78 6.65 -12.08 -2.92
N GLY A 79 6.45 -10.86 -3.45
CA GLY A 79 5.16 -10.19 -3.46
C GLY A 79 4.06 -10.97 -4.21
N LEU A 80 4.39 -11.66 -5.29
CA LEU A 80 3.44 -12.49 -6.03
C LEU A 80 3.08 -13.78 -5.27
N GLN A 81 4.06 -14.43 -4.66
CA GLN A 81 3.82 -15.62 -3.83
C GLN A 81 2.96 -15.29 -2.61
N SER A 82 3.32 -14.25 -1.85
CA SER A 82 2.54 -13.78 -0.70
C SER A 82 1.11 -13.43 -1.09
N ALA A 83 0.91 -12.69 -2.19
CA ALA A 83 -0.42 -12.30 -2.62
C ALA A 83 -1.30 -13.51 -3.02
N ALA A 84 -0.73 -14.52 -3.70
CA ALA A 84 -1.44 -15.74 -4.07
C ALA A 84 -1.77 -16.59 -2.84
N LEU A 85 -0.80 -16.83 -1.96
CA LEU A 85 -0.96 -17.64 -0.75
C LEU A 85 -1.93 -16.97 0.24
N ARG A 86 -1.86 -15.66 0.46
CA ARG A 86 -2.79 -14.95 1.36
C ARG A 86 -4.23 -15.07 0.89
N LYS A 87 -4.49 -14.98 -0.42
CA LYS A 87 -5.84 -15.21 -0.97
C LYS A 87 -6.25 -16.67 -0.84
N LEU A 88 -5.34 -17.61 -1.06
CA LEU A 88 -5.60 -19.04 -0.93
C LEU A 88 -5.88 -19.42 0.53
N LEU A 89 -5.20 -18.83 1.51
CA LEU A 89 -5.39 -19.06 2.95
C LEU A 89 -6.83 -18.77 3.41
N ARG A 90 -7.48 -17.78 2.78
CA ARG A 90 -8.89 -17.47 3.06
C ARG A 90 -9.83 -18.59 2.62
N LEU A 91 -9.43 -19.39 1.62
CA LEU A 91 -10.22 -20.45 0.99
C LEU A 91 -9.86 -21.86 1.49
N ASP A 92 -8.58 -22.17 1.63
CA ASP A 92 -8.05 -23.51 1.90
C ASP A 92 -6.66 -23.43 2.54
N GLU A 93 -6.65 -23.38 3.88
CA GLU A 93 -5.43 -23.34 4.70
C GLU A 93 -4.56 -24.60 4.50
N SER A 94 -5.17 -25.78 4.34
CA SER A 94 -4.43 -27.03 4.14
C SER A 94 -3.61 -27.04 2.85
N THR A 95 -4.11 -26.40 1.80
CA THR A 95 -3.35 -26.26 0.55
C THR A 95 -2.21 -25.28 0.74
N VAL A 96 -2.41 -24.19 1.49
CA VAL A 96 -1.33 -23.24 1.79
C VAL A 96 -0.21 -23.98 2.51
N GLU A 97 -0.50 -24.73 3.57
CA GLU A 97 0.51 -25.54 4.30
C GLU A 97 1.32 -26.46 3.39
N GLN A 98 0.69 -27.08 2.39
CA GLN A 98 1.37 -27.94 1.41
C GLN A 98 2.26 -27.16 0.43
N LEU A 99 1.95 -25.89 0.15
CA LEU A 99 2.69 -25.03 -0.77
C LEU A 99 3.81 -24.23 -0.08
N MET A 100 3.70 -23.96 1.23
CA MET A 100 4.70 -23.21 2.01
C MET A 100 6.15 -23.66 1.81
N PRO A 101 6.48 -24.97 1.73
CA PRO A 101 7.86 -25.42 1.52
C PRO A 101 8.47 -24.99 0.18
N GLN A 102 7.64 -24.67 -0.81
CA GLN A 102 8.06 -24.19 -2.14
C GLN A 102 8.12 -22.66 -2.23
N ALA A 103 7.59 -21.96 -1.22
CA ALA A 103 7.62 -20.52 -1.17
C ALA A 103 9.02 -20.00 -0.83
N ASP A 104 9.31 -18.83 -1.38
CA ASP A 104 10.41 -17.96 -0.99
C ASP A 104 10.43 -17.75 0.53
N PRO A 105 11.60 -17.70 1.19
CA PRO A 105 11.69 -17.56 2.65
C PRO A 105 10.92 -16.37 3.21
N GLU A 106 10.97 -15.21 2.55
CA GLU A 106 10.30 -13.99 3.01
C GLU A 106 8.78 -14.13 2.84
N ALA A 107 8.33 -14.68 1.70
CA ALA A 107 6.90 -14.96 1.49
C ALA A 107 6.37 -15.99 2.49
N ARG A 108 7.20 -16.97 2.88
CA ARG A 108 6.87 -17.96 3.90
C ARG A 108 6.69 -17.30 5.26
N ALA A 109 7.60 -16.42 5.68
CA ALA A 109 7.49 -15.70 6.95
C ALA A 109 6.22 -14.85 6.99
N GLU A 110 5.93 -14.10 5.91
CA GLU A 110 4.73 -13.27 5.80
C GLU A 110 3.43 -14.09 5.94
N ILE A 111 3.37 -15.26 5.28
CA ILE A 111 2.18 -16.12 5.32
C ILE A 111 2.06 -16.86 6.66
N GLN A 112 3.16 -17.22 7.32
CA GLN A 112 3.13 -17.73 8.69
C GLN A 112 2.51 -16.71 9.66
N GLY A 113 2.93 -15.43 9.57
CA GLY A 113 2.31 -14.34 10.33
C GLY A 113 0.80 -14.23 10.07
N ALA A 114 0.40 -14.26 8.79
CA ALA A 114 -1.02 -14.22 8.42
C ALA A 114 -1.84 -15.44 8.93
N MET A 115 -1.22 -16.61 9.06
CA MET A 115 -1.84 -17.78 9.68
C MET A 115 -2.05 -17.59 11.19
N VAL A 116 -1.07 -17.01 11.89
CA VAL A 116 -1.20 -16.64 13.31
C VAL A 116 -2.33 -15.63 13.51
N GLU A 117 -2.35 -14.54 12.73
CA GLU A 117 -3.42 -13.52 12.80
C GLU A 117 -4.80 -14.13 12.58
N ARG A 118 -4.94 -15.02 11.58
CA ARG A 118 -6.20 -15.70 11.29
C ARG A 118 -6.64 -16.60 12.44
N ALA A 119 -5.72 -17.29 13.11
CA ALA A 119 -6.02 -18.08 14.29
C ALA A 119 -6.47 -17.18 15.46
N VAL A 120 -5.80 -16.05 15.68
CA VAL A 120 -6.17 -15.02 16.66
C VAL A 120 -7.57 -14.45 16.39
N ASP A 121 -7.91 -14.15 15.14
CA ASP A 121 -9.23 -13.66 14.73
C ASP A 121 -10.34 -14.68 14.95
N ARG A 122 -10.02 -15.96 14.77
CA ARG A 122 -10.92 -17.09 15.08
C ARG A 122 -10.99 -17.41 16.58
N ARG A 123 -10.20 -16.72 17.41
CA ARG A 123 -10.00 -17.01 18.85
C ARG A 123 -9.48 -18.43 19.12
N ASP A 124 -8.77 -19.01 18.16
CA ASP A 124 -8.08 -20.28 18.30
C ASP A 124 -6.66 -20.02 18.81
N PHE A 125 -6.56 -19.68 20.09
CA PHE A 125 -5.30 -19.26 20.71
C PHE A 125 -4.27 -20.39 20.79
N ASP A 126 -4.71 -21.63 20.96
CA ASP A 126 -3.83 -22.80 20.96
C ASP A 126 -3.14 -22.97 19.60
N ARG A 127 -3.91 -22.83 18.51
CA ARG A 127 -3.37 -22.83 17.16
C ARG A 127 -2.43 -21.65 16.92
N ALA A 128 -2.81 -20.44 17.35
CA ALA A 128 -1.98 -19.25 17.20
C ALA A 128 -0.62 -19.40 17.90
N LEU A 129 -0.62 -19.87 19.15
CA LEU A 129 0.59 -20.17 19.92
C LEU A 129 1.42 -21.27 19.25
N SER A 130 0.78 -22.35 18.80
CA SER A 130 1.47 -23.44 18.11
C SER A 130 2.15 -22.96 16.83
N LEU A 131 1.49 -22.12 16.03
CA LEU A 131 2.06 -21.57 14.80
C LEU A 131 3.24 -20.64 15.10
N LEU A 132 3.08 -19.75 16.08
CA LEU A 132 4.11 -18.80 16.48
C LEU A 132 5.38 -19.50 17.04
N ASN A 133 5.21 -20.59 17.78
CA ASN A 133 6.32 -21.38 18.32
C ASN A 133 7.01 -22.28 17.29
N GLN A 134 6.43 -22.47 16.11
CA GLN A 134 7.02 -23.27 15.02
C GLN A 134 7.86 -22.44 14.06
N ILE A 135 7.94 -21.13 14.28
CA ILE A 135 8.75 -20.24 13.46
C ILE A 135 10.22 -20.53 13.76
N PRO A 136 11.02 -20.92 12.77
CA PRO A 136 12.45 -21.17 12.97
C PRO A 136 13.18 -19.88 13.38
N SER A 137 14.21 -19.99 14.22
CA SER A 137 14.93 -18.80 14.74
C SER A 137 15.68 -18.00 13.66
N ASP A 138 16.02 -18.65 12.56
CA ASP A 138 16.64 -18.06 11.37
C ASP A 138 15.66 -17.42 10.39
N HIS A 139 14.37 -17.33 10.75
CA HIS A 139 13.34 -16.62 9.97
C HIS A 139 12.87 -15.37 10.72
N ASP A 140 12.35 -14.40 9.95
CA ASP A 140 11.78 -13.18 10.51
C ASP A 140 10.63 -13.48 11.47
N TYR A 141 10.69 -12.86 12.65
CA TYR A 141 9.65 -13.00 13.66
C TYR A 141 8.44 -12.11 13.33
N PRO A 142 7.20 -12.63 13.33
CA PRO A 142 6.03 -11.84 12.96
C PRO A 142 5.55 -10.99 14.15
N TYR A 143 6.27 -9.91 14.45
CA TYR A 143 5.99 -9.01 15.57
C TYR A 143 4.56 -8.47 15.58
N ALA A 144 4.00 -8.13 14.40
CA ALA A 144 2.61 -7.70 14.26
C ALA A 144 1.64 -8.76 14.78
N ALA A 145 1.77 -10.00 14.29
CA ALA A 145 0.90 -11.11 14.66
C ALA A 145 1.07 -11.51 16.14
N ALA A 146 2.32 -11.52 16.65
CA ALA A 146 2.62 -11.77 18.05
C ALA A 146 2.01 -10.70 18.96
N THR A 147 2.08 -9.43 18.56
CA THR A 147 1.45 -8.30 19.26
C THR A 147 -0.07 -8.46 19.28
N GLN A 148 -0.70 -8.82 18.16
CA GLN A 148 -2.14 -9.08 18.12
C GLN A 148 -2.55 -10.25 19.03
N LEU A 149 -1.75 -11.31 19.09
CA LEU A 149 -1.97 -12.43 20.00
C LEU A 149 -1.89 -11.95 21.46
N LEU A 150 -0.85 -11.20 21.86
CA LEU A 150 -0.72 -10.64 23.20
C LEU A 150 -1.92 -9.76 23.60
N LEU A 151 -2.41 -8.91 22.69
CA LEU A 151 -3.58 -8.04 22.94
C LEU A 151 -4.87 -8.82 23.20
N ARG A 152 -4.99 -10.05 22.67
CA ARG A 152 -6.22 -10.84 22.70
C ARG A 152 -6.17 -12.05 23.64
N LEU A 153 -4.99 -12.45 24.12
CA LEU A 153 -4.86 -13.51 25.10
C LEU A 153 -5.64 -13.17 26.39
N PRO A 154 -6.52 -14.06 26.88
CA PRO A 154 -7.28 -13.82 28.09
C PRO A 154 -6.40 -13.65 29.33
N ALA A 155 -6.93 -12.96 30.35
CA ALA A 155 -6.33 -12.96 31.68
C ALA A 155 -6.13 -14.40 32.19
N GLY A 156 -4.97 -14.67 32.80
CA GLY A 156 -4.57 -16.01 33.25
C GLY A 156 -3.56 -16.70 32.34
N HIS A 157 -3.29 -16.17 31.14
CA HIS A 157 -2.26 -16.68 30.21
C HIS A 157 -0.93 -15.93 30.35
N GLU A 158 -0.54 -15.57 31.58
CA GLU A 158 0.65 -14.75 31.83
C GLU A 158 1.95 -15.49 31.51
N ALA A 159 1.94 -16.82 31.59
CA ALA A 159 3.08 -17.65 31.19
C ALA A 159 3.28 -17.61 29.66
N GLU A 160 2.20 -17.73 28.90
CA GLU A 160 2.18 -17.69 27.45
C GLU A 160 2.56 -16.30 26.94
N LYS A 161 2.01 -15.24 27.53
CA LYS A 161 2.41 -13.86 27.19
C LYS A 161 3.89 -13.63 27.39
N ARG A 162 4.45 -14.12 28.50
CA ARG A 162 5.88 -14.03 28.78
C ARG A 162 6.69 -14.85 27.79
N ALA A 163 6.24 -16.06 27.44
CA ALA A 163 6.92 -16.90 26.45
C ALA A 163 6.98 -16.23 25.08
N ILE A 164 5.89 -15.58 24.64
CA ILE A 164 5.86 -14.80 23.38
C ILE A 164 6.88 -13.67 23.42
N PHE A 165 6.95 -12.91 24.52
CA PHE A 165 7.89 -11.79 24.66
C PHE A 165 9.35 -12.27 24.68
N VAL A 166 9.65 -13.34 25.42
CA VAL A 166 11.00 -13.93 25.46
C VAL A 166 11.40 -14.49 24.10
N ASN A 167 10.47 -15.10 23.36
CA ASN A 167 10.74 -15.58 22.01
C ASN A 167 11.06 -14.40 21.08
N ALA A 168 10.25 -13.34 21.11
CA ALA A 168 10.52 -12.11 20.36
C ALA A 168 11.91 -11.52 20.66
N MET A 169 12.31 -11.49 21.93
CA MET A 169 13.67 -11.07 22.32
C MET A 169 14.77 -11.95 21.75
N ALA A 170 14.56 -13.27 21.71
CA ALA A 170 15.53 -14.21 21.14
C ALA A 170 15.72 -14.00 19.64
N HIS A 171 14.62 -13.81 18.90
CA HIS A 171 14.69 -13.49 17.47
C HIS A 171 15.36 -12.15 17.19
N ASP A 172 15.02 -11.08 17.92
CA ASP A 172 15.68 -9.77 17.78
C ASP A 172 17.20 -9.85 18.03
N ARG A 173 17.64 -10.79 18.89
CA ARG A 173 19.07 -11.00 19.16
C ARG A 173 19.81 -11.63 17.97
N GLU A 174 19.15 -12.52 17.24
CA GLU A 174 19.75 -13.18 16.08
C GLU A 174 19.64 -12.30 14.83
N HIS A 175 18.49 -11.64 14.66
CA HIS A 175 18.14 -10.84 13.50
C HIS A 175 17.37 -9.60 13.95
N SER A 176 18.09 -8.55 14.36
CA SER A 176 17.45 -7.28 14.71
C SER A 176 16.94 -6.60 13.45
N SER A 177 15.68 -6.20 13.47
CA SER A 177 15.03 -5.48 12.38
C SER A 177 14.44 -4.18 12.93
N LEU A 178 14.71 -3.07 12.25
CA LEU A 178 14.01 -1.83 12.51
C LEU A 178 12.57 -1.94 11.97
N GLY A 179 11.64 -2.27 12.86
CA GLY A 179 10.22 -2.06 12.62
C GLY A 179 9.87 -0.60 12.87
N VAL A 180 9.02 -0.03 12.02
CA VAL A 180 8.40 1.27 12.29
C VAL A 180 6.90 1.11 12.17
N GLU A 181 6.12 1.85 12.95
CA GLU A 181 4.65 1.74 13.03
C GLU A 181 4.10 0.46 13.69
N GLY A 182 4.93 -0.38 14.30
CA GLY A 182 4.45 -1.41 15.23
C GLY A 182 5.02 -2.81 15.09
N ASP A 183 6.02 -2.97 14.23
CA ASP A 183 6.48 -4.28 13.77
C ASP A 183 7.84 -4.69 14.35
N ASP A 184 8.08 -4.44 15.64
CA ASP A 184 9.30 -4.90 16.33
C ASP A 184 9.16 -5.08 17.85
N LEU A 185 10.28 -5.48 18.46
CA LEU A 185 10.41 -5.68 19.91
C LEU A 185 10.23 -4.40 20.71
N SER A 186 10.70 -3.24 20.22
CA SER A 186 10.56 -1.95 20.91
C SER A 186 9.09 -1.60 21.09
N PHE A 187 8.29 -1.81 20.05
CA PHE A 187 6.86 -1.59 20.12
C PHE A 187 6.16 -2.51 21.13
N MET A 188 6.58 -3.78 21.21
CA MET A 188 6.09 -4.70 22.24
C MET A 188 6.44 -4.22 23.64
N VAL A 189 7.66 -3.70 23.86
CA VAL A 189 8.06 -3.10 25.13
C VAL A 189 7.16 -1.92 25.49
N VAL A 190 7.01 -0.95 24.59
CA VAL A 190 6.19 0.27 24.83
C VAL A 190 4.75 -0.10 25.20
N ARG A 191 4.17 -1.10 24.53
CA ARG A 191 2.80 -1.54 24.82
C ARG A 191 2.69 -2.34 26.12
N PHE A 192 3.57 -3.30 26.35
CA PHE A 192 3.31 -4.38 27.31
C PHE A 192 4.24 -4.41 28.53
N TRP A 193 5.15 -3.44 28.72
CA TRP A 193 6.11 -3.47 29.83
C TRP A 193 5.49 -3.72 31.22
N ARG A 194 4.25 -3.26 31.46
CA ARG A 194 3.53 -3.48 32.73
C ARG A 194 3.10 -4.93 32.97
N HIS A 195 3.13 -5.78 31.95
CA HIS A 195 2.75 -7.20 32.02
C HIS A 195 3.95 -8.11 32.32
N PHE A 196 5.17 -7.56 32.32
CA PHE A 196 6.40 -8.34 32.47
C PHE A 196 7.21 -7.90 33.70
N PRO A 197 8.07 -8.78 34.26
CA PRO A 197 9.01 -8.39 35.31
C PRO A 197 9.89 -7.22 34.83
N PRO A 198 10.12 -6.19 35.67
CA PRO A 198 10.93 -5.03 35.30
C PRO A 198 12.32 -5.41 34.74
N GLU A 199 12.96 -6.43 35.30
CA GLU A 199 14.28 -6.89 34.88
C GLU A 199 14.26 -7.43 33.45
N LEU A 200 13.21 -8.18 33.09
CA LEU A 200 13.04 -8.69 31.74
C LEU A 200 12.82 -7.56 30.73
N VAL A 201 12.08 -6.52 31.13
CA VAL A 201 11.87 -5.32 30.31
C VAL A 201 13.19 -4.57 30.14
N LEU A 202 14.00 -4.45 31.20
CA LEU A 202 15.29 -3.78 31.16
C LEU A 202 16.26 -4.48 30.19
N ASP A 203 16.33 -5.80 30.24
CA ASP A 203 17.16 -6.61 29.35
C ASP A 203 16.77 -6.39 27.88
N ALA A 204 15.46 -6.33 27.58
CA ALA A 204 14.96 -6.04 26.24
C ALA A 204 15.35 -4.62 25.77
N ILE A 205 15.19 -3.61 26.64
CA ILE A 205 15.57 -2.24 26.33
C ILE A 205 17.07 -2.13 26.04
N ASP A 206 17.90 -2.78 26.86
CA ASP A 206 19.35 -2.77 26.65
C ASP A 206 19.75 -3.41 25.32
N GLN A 207 19.12 -4.53 24.96
CA GLN A 207 19.33 -5.19 23.68
C GLN A 207 18.96 -4.27 22.49
N ILE A 208 17.77 -3.68 22.52
CA ILE A 208 17.31 -2.76 21.46
C ILE A 208 18.25 -1.55 21.32
N LEU A 209 18.63 -0.96 22.44
CA LEU A 209 19.55 0.19 22.44
C LEU A 209 20.94 -0.20 21.97
N ASP A 210 21.43 -1.40 22.26
CA ASP A 210 22.74 -1.85 21.78
C ASP A 210 22.76 -2.07 20.27
N HIS A 211 21.74 -2.74 19.72
CA HIS A 211 21.61 -2.98 18.28
C HIS A 211 21.48 -1.69 17.46
N SER A 212 20.88 -0.64 18.02
CA SER A 212 20.62 0.61 17.31
C SER A 212 21.80 1.59 17.24
N LYS A 213 22.89 1.36 18.01
CA LYS A 213 24.03 2.30 18.12
C LYS A 213 24.78 2.55 16.82
N THR A 214 24.80 1.57 15.91
CA THR A 214 25.58 1.64 14.67
C THR A 214 24.72 1.85 13.43
N ASP A 215 23.40 1.99 13.61
CA ASP A 215 22.48 2.18 12.49
C ASP A 215 22.20 3.67 12.29
N ASP A 216 22.85 4.22 11.27
CA ASP A 216 22.75 5.63 10.87
C ASP A 216 21.48 5.94 10.05
N THR A 217 20.53 5.01 9.95
CA THR A 217 19.25 5.24 9.28
C THR A 217 18.48 6.39 9.95
N GLN A 218 18.16 7.41 9.17
CA GLN A 218 17.40 8.57 9.63
C GLN A 218 15.91 8.29 9.56
N ILE A 219 15.17 8.76 10.56
CA ILE A 219 13.73 8.51 10.68
C ILE A 219 13.02 9.86 10.72
N ALA A 220 12.07 10.07 9.81
CA ALA A 220 11.18 11.22 9.79
C ALA A 220 9.73 10.76 9.97
N MET A 221 8.99 11.39 10.87
CA MET A 221 7.59 11.07 11.12
C MET A 221 6.69 12.29 11.01
N LYS A 222 5.48 12.06 10.50
CA LYS A 222 4.42 13.05 10.46
C LYS A 222 3.54 12.93 11.70
N ALA A 223 3.56 13.96 12.54
CA ALA A 223 2.73 14.06 13.74
C ALA A 223 1.77 15.25 13.68
N SER A 224 0.71 15.22 14.49
CA SER A 224 -0.34 16.24 14.52
C SER A 224 0.18 17.65 14.86
N SER A 225 1.24 17.74 15.66
CA SER A 225 1.83 19.02 16.10
C SER A 225 3.01 19.46 15.22
N GLY A 226 3.19 18.82 14.07
CA GLY A 226 4.29 19.06 13.13
C GLY A 226 5.21 17.85 12.99
N PRO A 227 6.05 17.83 11.94
CA PRO A 227 6.96 16.72 11.70
C PRO A 227 8.03 16.62 12.80
N ILE A 228 8.48 15.39 13.03
CA ILE A 228 9.61 15.06 13.92
C ILE A 228 10.64 14.25 13.14
N ASN A 229 11.90 14.35 13.56
CA ASN A 229 13.01 13.64 12.93
C ASN A 229 14.03 13.16 13.95
N PHE A 230 14.72 12.09 13.58
CA PHE A 230 15.83 11.47 14.30
C PHE A 230 16.95 11.20 13.30
N ASP A 231 18.18 11.50 13.71
CA ASP A 231 19.37 11.43 12.85
C ASP A 231 19.94 10.02 12.75
N ASN A 232 19.48 9.10 13.59
CA ASN A 232 19.83 7.68 13.57
C ASN A 232 18.77 6.87 14.34
N VAL A 233 18.87 5.54 14.27
CA VAL A 233 17.93 4.64 14.92
C VAL A 233 18.03 4.71 16.43
N TYR A 234 19.23 4.91 16.98
CA TYR A 234 19.45 5.01 18.42
C TYR A 234 18.65 6.15 19.06
N GLN A 235 18.65 7.33 18.45
CA GLN A 235 17.85 8.47 18.91
C GLN A 235 16.35 8.17 18.87
N TYR A 236 15.87 7.49 17.83
CA TYR A 236 14.48 7.06 17.76
C TYR A 236 14.13 6.07 18.87
N ARG A 237 14.97 5.04 19.11
CA ARG A 237 14.76 4.09 20.21
C ARG A 237 14.77 4.75 21.59
N LEU A 238 15.64 5.74 21.81
CA LEU A 238 15.60 6.54 23.04
C LEU A 238 14.25 7.27 23.18
N PHE A 239 13.74 7.86 22.11
CA PHE A 239 12.43 8.51 22.14
C PHE A 239 11.29 7.53 22.46
N GLU A 240 11.34 6.30 21.96
CA GLU A 240 10.37 5.25 22.26
C GLU A 240 10.45 4.77 23.73
N LEU A 241 11.66 4.53 24.23
CA LEU A 241 11.90 3.73 25.44
C LEU A 241 12.20 4.55 26.70
N LEU A 242 12.66 5.79 26.58
CA LEU A 242 12.93 6.65 27.75
C LEU A 242 11.70 6.84 28.65
N PRO A 243 10.46 7.02 28.15
CA PRO A 243 9.29 7.07 29.01
C PRO A 243 9.10 5.82 29.88
N VAL A 244 9.38 4.62 29.33
CA VAL A 244 9.32 3.36 30.07
C VAL A 244 10.42 3.28 31.12
N LEU A 245 11.66 3.67 30.76
CA LEU A 245 12.78 3.71 31.70
C LEU A 245 12.57 4.72 32.83
N ARG A 246 11.92 5.86 32.58
CA ARG A 246 11.61 6.85 33.63
C ARG A 246 10.71 6.28 34.72
N GLU A 247 9.80 5.36 34.36
CA GLU A 247 8.91 4.69 35.30
C GLU A 247 9.60 3.54 36.05
N LEU A 248 10.35 2.70 35.34
CA LEU A 248 10.95 1.49 35.92
C LEU A 248 12.33 1.71 36.55
N TYR A 249 13.17 2.53 35.91
CA TYR A 249 14.58 2.72 36.23
C TYR A 249 15.04 4.19 36.08
N PRO A 250 14.56 5.12 36.93
CA PRO A 250 14.78 6.56 36.76
C PRO A 250 16.24 6.98 36.59
N SER A 251 17.15 6.40 37.39
CA SER A 251 18.59 6.71 37.31
C SER A 251 19.21 6.33 35.97
N LYS A 252 18.75 5.24 35.35
CA LYS A 252 19.22 4.83 34.02
C LYS A 252 18.63 5.73 32.92
N ALA A 253 17.36 6.11 33.06
CA ALA A 253 16.75 7.07 32.16
C ALA A 253 17.50 8.41 32.17
N GLU A 254 17.92 8.89 33.35
CA GLU A 254 18.72 10.10 33.50
C GLU A 254 20.09 9.97 32.81
N GLN A 255 20.78 8.84 33.00
CA GLN A 255 22.06 8.57 32.33
C GLN A 255 21.97 8.53 30.81
N LEU A 256 20.84 8.08 30.26
CA LEU A 256 20.60 8.00 28.82
C LEU A 256 20.02 9.31 28.24
N SER A 257 19.62 10.26 29.08
CA SER A 257 18.96 11.52 28.70
C SER A 257 19.94 12.63 28.28
N ASN A 258 21.01 12.28 27.57
CA ASN A 258 22.06 13.23 27.19
C ASN A 258 21.90 13.83 25.78
N ASP A 259 20.96 13.31 24.98
CA ASP A 259 20.72 13.78 23.61
C ASP A 259 19.72 14.96 23.61
N PRO A 260 20.15 16.20 23.25
CA PRO A 260 19.27 17.37 23.29
C PRO A 260 18.11 17.32 22.30
N GLN A 261 18.27 16.66 21.15
CA GLN A 261 17.21 16.52 20.15
C GLN A 261 16.13 15.59 20.67
N VAL A 262 16.52 14.44 21.24
CA VAL A 262 15.56 13.51 21.86
C VAL A 262 14.82 14.18 23.02
N GLN A 263 15.52 14.92 23.89
CA GLN A 263 14.85 15.65 24.98
C GLN A 263 13.86 16.70 24.46
N ALA A 264 14.25 17.49 23.46
CA ALA A 264 13.34 18.49 22.88
C ALA A 264 12.08 17.85 22.25
N GLN A 265 12.19 16.64 21.70
CA GLN A 265 11.02 15.90 21.24
C GLN A 265 10.19 15.35 22.41
N LEU A 266 10.82 14.82 23.46
CA LEU A 266 10.13 14.33 24.66
C LEU A 266 9.45 15.47 25.46
N ASP A 267 9.96 16.70 25.41
CA ASP A 267 9.27 17.86 26.01
C ASP A 267 7.94 18.15 25.32
N LYS A 268 7.86 17.93 24.00
CA LYS A 268 6.63 18.07 23.21
C LYS A 268 5.74 16.83 23.31
N TYR A 269 6.35 15.65 23.42
CA TYR A 269 5.72 14.34 23.38
C TYR A 269 6.19 13.50 24.59
N PRO A 270 5.69 13.78 25.81
CA PRO A 270 6.25 13.25 27.06
C PRO A 270 6.20 11.73 27.21
N ASN A 271 5.27 11.07 26.50
CA ASN A 271 5.12 9.61 26.50
C ASN A 271 5.66 8.97 25.21
N GLY A 272 6.56 9.65 24.49
CA GLY A 272 7.17 9.14 23.27
C GLY A 272 6.11 8.80 22.21
N LEU A 273 6.15 7.57 21.69
CA LEU A 273 5.17 7.08 20.71
C LEU A 273 3.73 7.20 21.19
N GLN A 274 3.45 6.97 22.47
CA GLN A 274 2.07 7.02 22.98
C GLN A 274 1.50 8.45 23.00
N SER A 275 2.36 9.47 22.94
CA SER A 275 1.95 10.86 22.72
C SER A 275 1.63 11.17 21.25
N LEU A 276 2.28 10.47 20.31
CA LEU A 276 2.01 10.58 18.88
C LEU A 276 0.77 9.80 18.47
N ASP A 277 0.63 8.61 19.05
CA ASP A 277 -0.45 7.68 18.77
C ASP A 277 -0.98 7.06 20.07
N PRO A 278 -2.08 7.58 20.62
CA PRO A 278 -2.73 7.04 21.82
C PRO A 278 -3.28 5.61 21.66
N THR A 279 -3.27 5.07 20.44
CA THR A 279 -3.65 3.67 20.18
C THR A 279 -2.51 2.68 20.46
N VAL A 280 -1.29 3.17 20.67
CA VAL A 280 -0.15 2.38 21.14
C VAL A 280 -0.33 2.11 22.64
N ARG A 281 -1.14 1.11 22.95
CA ARG A 281 -1.46 0.68 24.33
C ARG A 281 -1.64 -0.84 24.40
N ASP A 282 -1.80 -1.37 25.60
CA ASP A 282 -1.92 -2.80 25.90
C ASP A 282 -3.33 -3.37 25.69
N THR A 283 -4.21 -2.64 25.00
CA THR A 283 -5.58 -3.08 24.69
C THR A 283 -5.87 -2.97 23.20
N PRO A 284 -6.73 -3.84 22.65
CA PRO A 284 -7.16 -3.74 21.26
C PRO A 284 -7.76 -2.36 20.93
N LEU A 285 -7.72 -2.01 19.64
CA LEU A 285 -8.46 -0.87 19.11
C LEU A 285 -9.95 -1.03 19.38
N ARG A 286 -10.60 0.09 19.75
CA ARG A 286 -12.06 0.14 19.83
C ARG A 286 -12.64 0.20 18.42
N LYS A 287 -13.89 -0.21 18.27
CA LYS A 287 -14.56 -0.16 16.96
C LYS A 287 -14.62 1.28 16.46
N GLY A 288 -14.06 1.52 15.26
CA GLY A 288 -14.01 2.84 14.62
C GLY A 288 -12.91 3.76 15.15
N GLU A 289 -12.01 3.25 15.98
CA GLU A 289 -10.77 3.95 16.36
C GLU A 289 -9.68 3.65 15.32
N GLU A 290 -8.98 4.70 14.90
CA GLU A 290 -7.89 4.61 13.93
C GLU A 290 -6.55 5.00 14.59
N PRO A 291 -5.43 4.40 14.17
CA PRO A 291 -4.10 4.81 14.61
C PRO A 291 -3.85 6.31 14.33
N GLY A 292 -3.22 7.00 15.28
CA GLY A 292 -2.93 8.43 15.20
C GLY A 292 -1.70 8.79 14.37
N MET A 293 -0.79 7.85 14.16
CA MET A 293 0.42 8.06 13.36
C MET A 293 0.07 8.22 11.87
N GLN A 294 0.46 9.33 11.25
CA GLN A 294 0.02 9.70 9.89
C GLN A 294 1.04 9.38 8.79
N GLY A 295 2.22 8.91 9.17
CA GLY A 295 3.22 8.40 8.24
C GLY A 295 4.64 8.51 8.78
N VAL A 296 5.43 7.49 8.47
CA VAL A 296 6.86 7.43 8.79
C VAL A 296 7.68 7.18 7.52
N SER A 297 8.88 7.74 7.48
CA SER A 297 9.86 7.54 6.42
C SER A 297 11.22 7.22 7.02
N MET A 298 11.80 6.11 6.58
CA MET A 298 13.19 5.74 6.84
C MET A 298 14.03 6.15 5.65
N THR A 299 15.16 6.81 5.91
CA THR A 299 15.99 7.40 4.87
C THR A 299 17.47 7.21 5.17
N SER A 300 18.29 7.14 4.12
CA SER A 300 19.74 7.17 4.27
C SER A 300 20.22 8.48 4.93
N PRO A 301 21.40 8.50 5.56
CA PRO A 301 21.98 9.70 6.15
C PRO A 301 21.93 10.92 5.21
N GLY A 302 21.38 12.02 5.70
CA GLY A 302 21.25 13.29 4.96
C GLY A 302 20.02 13.42 4.06
N ALA A 303 19.19 12.37 3.92
CA ALA A 303 18.01 12.42 3.06
C ALA A 303 16.72 12.80 3.80
N SER A 304 16.66 12.73 5.13
CA SER A 304 15.46 13.06 5.93
C SER A 304 14.99 14.51 5.73
N GLY A 305 15.92 15.47 5.64
CA GLY A 305 15.61 16.88 5.40
C GLY A 305 14.84 17.11 4.09
N LYS A 306 15.17 16.34 3.04
CA LYS A 306 14.45 16.39 1.76
C LYS A 306 13.03 15.86 1.90
N VAL A 307 12.83 14.75 2.62
CA VAL A 307 11.48 14.20 2.88
C VAL A 307 10.62 15.21 3.63
N LEU A 308 11.17 15.85 4.67
CA LEU A 308 10.47 16.89 5.43
C LEU A 308 10.11 18.09 4.56
N GLN A 309 11.03 18.52 3.69
CA GLN A 309 10.79 19.59 2.73
C GLN A 309 9.69 19.23 1.73
N ASP A 310 9.70 18.00 1.21
CA ASP A 310 8.70 17.48 0.28
C ASP A 310 7.31 17.46 0.94
N TRP A 311 7.21 16.95 2.18
CA TRP A 311 5.96 16.99 2.96
C TRP A 311 5.46 18.41 3.21
N HIS A 312 6.35 19.33 3.60
CA HIS A 312 5.99 20.72 3.82
C HIS A 312 5.49 21.39 2.53
N SER A 313 6.17 21.14 1.40
CA SER A 313 5.76 21.68 0.11
C SER A 313 4.38 21.16 -0.32
N ALA A 314 4.12 19.87 -0.13
CA ALA A 314 2.82 19.26 -0.43
C ALA A 314 1.69 19.90 0.40
N GLU A 315 1.94 20.21 1.68
CA GLU A 315 0.96 20.90 2.53
C GLU A 315 0.69 22.34 2.08
N ILE A 316 1.73 23.07 1.65
CA ILE A 316 1.57 24.43 1.09
C ILE A 316 0.68 24.37 -0.15
N TYR A 317 0.99 23.50 -1.11
CA TYR A 317 0.22 23.42 -2.36
C TYR A 317 -1.21 22.93 -2.11
N GLN A 318 -1.41 22.01 -1.16
CA GLN A 318 -2.75 21.57 -0.78
C GLN A 318 -3.57 22.72 -0.17
N ARG A 319 -2.95 23.58 0.64
CA ARG A 319 -3.62 24.77 1.18
C ARG A 319 -3.99 25.76 0.08
N GLN A 320 -3.05 26.08 -0.82
CA GLN A 320 -3.29 26.96 -1.96
C GLN A 320 -4.41 26.43 -2.87
N ALA A 321 -4.40 25.13 -3.18
CA ALA A 321 -5.45 24.48 -3.95
C ALA A 321 -6.82 24.64 -3.29
N ASN A 322 -6.91 24.46 -1.97
CA ASN A 322 -8.16 24.63 -1.23
C ASN A 322 -8.63 26.10 -1.20
N GLU A 323 -7.73 27.08 -1.18
CA GLU A 323 -8.07 28.49 -1.28
C GLU A 323 -8.62 28.84 -2.66
N ILE A 324 -8.00 28.33 -3.73
CA ILE A 324 -8.46 28.49 -5.11
C ILE A 324 -9.86 27.90 -5.28
N LEU A 325 -10.11 26.72 -4.72
CA LEU A 325 -11.39 26.03 -4.85
C LEU A 325 -12.55 26.72 -4.12
N LYS A 326 -12.29 27.50 -3.08
CA LYS A 326 -13.32 28.35 -2.46
C LYS A 326 -13.88 29.39 -3.44
N GLN A 327 -13.06 29.85 -4.40
CA GLN A 327 -13.46 30.82 -5.42
C GLN A 327 -14.09 30.16 -6.65
N ALA A 328 -13.75 28.89 -6.92
CA ALA A 328 -14.14 28.18 -8.14
C ALA A 328 -15.65 28.09 -8.39
N GLY A 329 -16.47 28.14 -7.33
CA GLY A 329 -17.93 28.12 -7.45
C GLY A 329 -18.53 29.42 -8.01
N ASP A 330 -17.91 30.56 -7.69
CA ASP A 330 -18.41 31.90 -7.99
C ASP A 330 -17.69 32.51 -9.20
N ASP A 331 -16.36 32.36 -9.27
CA ASP A 331 -15.53 32.82 -10.39
C ASP A 331 -14.56 31.70 -10.84
N PRO A 332 -15.05 30.72 -11.62
CA PRO A 332 -14.22 29.62 -12.08
C PRO A 332 -13.09 30.06 -13.01
N ARG A 333 -13.24 31.16 -13.76
CA ARG A 333 -12.18 31.64 -14.66
C ARG A 333 -11.00 32.20 -13.89
N GLN A 334 -11.27 33.01 -12.85
CA GLN A 334 -10.22 33.48 -11.96
C GLN A 334 -9.56 32.33 -11.20
N ALA A 335 -10.33 31.32 -10.78
CA ALA A 335 -9.79 30.13 -10.13
C ALA A 335 -8.84 29.35 -11.07
N ILE A 336 -9.22 29.17 -12.34
CA ILE A 336 -8.37 28.54 -13.37
C ILE A 336 -7.07 29.32 -13.58
N ALA A 337 -7.17 30.65 -13.76
CA ALA A 337 -6.01 31.52 -13.93
C ALA A 337 -5.06 31.44 -12.72
N THR A 338 -5.62 31.36 -11.50
CA THR A 338 -4.83 31.22 -10.28
C THR A 338 -4.19 29.83 -10.18
N ALA A 339 -4.91 28.76 -10.53
CA ALA A 339 -4.39 27.40 -10.55
C ALA A 339 -3.23 27.24 -11.55
N ALA A 340 -3.25 27.95 -12.68
CA ALA A 340 -2.16 27.94 -13.65
C ALA A 340 -0.82 28.45 -13.08
N THR A 341 -0.83 29.20 -11.96
CA THR A 341 0.40 29.67 -11.29
C THR A 341 1.06 28.60 -10.41
N LEU A 342 0.33 27.55 -10.02
CA LEU A 342 0.88 26.42 -9.27
C LEU A 342 1.94 25.69 -10.11
N PRO A 343 2.94 25.02 -9.51
CA PRO A 343 3.91 24.26 -10.28
C PRO A 343 3.25 23.07 -11.00
N VAL A 344 3.77 22.73 -12.18
CA VAL A 344 3.35 21.51 -12.92
C VAL A 344 3.59 20.27 -12.06
N GLN A 345 4.73 20.25 -11.39
CA GLN A 345 5.22 19.14 -10.60
C GLN A 345 6.01 19.67 -9.41
N ALA A 346 5.79 19.11 -8.23
CA ALA A 346 6.52 19.43 -7.01
C ALA A 346 6.72 18.15 -6.18
N GLY A 347 7.95 17.65 -6.13
CA GLY A 347 8.25 16.33 -5.55
C GLY A 347 7.38 15.25 -6.19
N HIS A 348 6.58 14.57 -5.37
CA HIS A 348 5.66 13.51 -5.83
C HIS A 348 4.23 13.97 -6.16
N THR A 349 4.02 15.28 -6.33
CA THR A 349 2.69 15.88 -6.57
C THR A 349 2.62 16.60 -7.92
N VAL A 350 1.40 16.78 -8.44
CA VAL A 350 1.09 17.54 -9.67
C VAL A 350 0.05 18.62 -9.39
N PRO A 351 0.38 19.60 -8.52
CA PRO A 351 -0.61 20.42 -7.84
C PRO A 351 -1.43 21.28 -8.81
N ARG A 352 -0.83 21.73 -9.92
CA ARG A 352 -1.57 22.43 -10.98
C ARG A 352 -2.68 21.54 -11.57
N SER A 353 -2.34 20.34 -12.03
CA SER A 353 -3.29 19.43 -12.68
C SER A 353 -4.38 18.96 -11.70
N GLU A 354 -4.01 18.61 -10.47
CA GLU A 354 -4.98 18.23 -9.43
C GLU A 354 -5.96 19.37 -9.12
N THR A 355 -5.46 20.60 -9.02
CA THR A 355 -6.32 21.77 -8.75
C THR A 355 -7.25 22.06 -9.92
N LEU A 356 -6.77 22.00 -11.16
CA LEU A 356 -7.58 22.19 -12.37
C LEU A 356 -8.68 21.13 -12.49
N LEU A 357 -8.38 19.86 -12.23
CA LEU A 357 -9.39 18.80 -12.15
C LEU A 357 -10.46 19.12 -11.11
N ARG A 358 -10.06 19.50 -9.89
CA ARG A 358 -11.00 19.83 -8.81
C ARG A 358 -11.87 21.05 -9.15
N ILE A 359 -11.31 22.06 -9.83
CA ILE A 359 -12.10 23.20 -10.34
C ILE A 359 -13.15 22.71 -11.34
N ALA A 360 -12.77 21.85 -12.28
CA ALA A 360 -13.69 21.28 -13.25
C ALA A 360 -14.83 20.51 -12.54
N GLN A 361 -14.50 19.69 -11.54
CA GLN A 361 -15.46 18.92 -10.73
C GLN A 361 -16.45 19.80 -9.95
N VAL A 362 -16.01 20.94 -9.43
CA VAL A 362 -16.90 21.90 -8.73
C VAL A 362 -17.82 22.61 -9.74
N GLY A 363 -17.28 23.00 -10.89
CA GLY A 363 -17.93 23.87 -11.84
C GLY A 363 -18.90 23.20 -12.80
N TRP A 364 -18.79 21.89 -13.08
CA TRP A 364 -19.30 21.33 -14.34
C TRP A 364 -20.81 21.46 -14.56
N LYS A 365 -21.61 21.45 -13.48
CA LYS A 365 -23.07 21.64 -13.58
C LYS A 365 -23.48 23.09 -13.78
N LYS A 366 -22.72 24.04 -13.23
CA LYS A 366 -23.05 25.48 -13.23
C LYS A 366 -22.36 26.24 -14.35
N ASN A 367 -21.11 25.89 -14.64
CA ASN A 367 -20.22 26.55 -15.58
C ASN A 367 -19.49 25.51 -16.47
N PRO A 368 -20.21 24.74 -17.30
CA PRO A 368 -19.63 23.65 -18.09
C PRO A 368 -18.51 24.12 -19.04
N SER A 369 -18.59 25.34 -19.59
CA SER A 369 -17.53 25.90 -20.43
C SER A 369 -16.23 26.14 -19.64
N ALA A 370 -16.32 26.58 -18.39
CA ALA A 370 -15.12 26.79 -17.56
C ALA A 370 -14.54 25.44 -17.10
N SER A 371 -15.40 24.45 -16.81
CA SER A 371 -14.93 23.09 -16.51
C SER A 371 -14.22 22.44 -17.69
N LYS A 372 -14.70 22.65 -18.92
CA LYS A 372 -14.00 22.23 -20.13
C LYS A 372 -12.62 22.87 -20.25
N GLU A 373 -12.54 24.19 -20.11
CA GLU A 373 -11.27 24.93 -20.13
C GLU A 373 -10.30 24.42 -19.05
N ALA A 374 -10.79 24.15 -17.84
CA ALA A 374 -9.97 23.59 -16.76
C ALA A 374 -9.41 22.20 -17.11
N LEU A 375 -10.22 21.32 -17.73
CA LEU A 375 -9.77 20.00 -18.18
C LEU A 375 -8.75 20.06 -19.31
N GLU A 376 -8.92 20.99 -20.26
CA GLU A 376 -7.95 21.23 -21.35
C GLU A 376 -6.61 21.72 -20.78
N GLN A 377 -6.64 22.70 -19.85
CA GLN A 377 -5.42 23.17 -19.18
C GLN A 377 -4.78 22.10 -18.28
N MET A 378 -5.60 21.23 -17.67
CA MET A 378 -5.11 20.08 -16.91
C MET A 378 -4.33 19.14 -17.83
N ALA A 379 -4.89 18.77 -18.99
CA ALA A 379 -4.23 17.92 -19.97
C ALA A 379 -2.88 18.52 -20.43
N ASP A 380 -2.85 19.83 -20.73
CA ASP A 380 -1.63 20.53 -21.13
C ASP A 380 -0.57 20.62 -20.02
N SER A 381 -1.01 20.69 -18.76
CA SER A 381 -0.13 20.59 -17.60
C SER A 381 0.46 19.18 -17.47
N LEU A 382 -0.38 18.14 -17.55
CA LEU A 382 0.04 16.74 -17.43
C LEU A 382 1.06 16.32 -18.49
N LYS A 383 0.93 16.81 -19.73
CA LYS A 383 1.88 16.52 -20.82
C LYS A 383 3.31 16.95 -20.53
N LYS A 384 3.50 17.89 -19.59
CA LYS A 384 4.78 18.49 -19.18
C LYS A 384 5.38 17.84 -17.93
N VAL A 385 4.67 16.88 -17.32
CA VAL A 385 5.18 16.12 -16.17
C VAL A 385 6.30 15.20 -16.64
N ASP A 386 7.45 15.27 -15.96
CA ASP A 386 8.62 14.49 -16.31
C ASP A 386 8.47 13.04 -15.83
N PRO A 387 8.54 12.04 -16.73
CA PRO A 387 8.48 10.65 -16.35
C PRO A 387 9.70 10.16 -15.55
N ALA A 388 10.85 10.81 -15.62
CA ALA A 388 12.07 10.34 -14.94
C ALA A 388 12.02 10.46 -13.40
N MET A 389 11.05 11.20 -12.85
CA MET A 389 10.90 11.39 -11.40
C MET A 389 10.03 10.31 -10.72
N TYR A 390 9.58 9.29 -11.46
CA TYR A 390 9.05 8.05 -10.88
C TYR A 390 10.21 7.29 -10.26
N GLY A 391 10.39 7.38 -8.94
CA GLY A 391 11.45 6.65 -8.25
C GLY A 391 11.46 5.18 -8.71
N ARG A 392 12.57 4.75 -9.32
CA ARG A 392 12.80 3.40 -9.88
C ARG A 392 12.96 2.32 -8.81
N VAL A 393 12.45 2.55 -7.60
CA VAL A 393 12.61 1.66 -6.45
C VAL A 393 11.31 1.64 -5.64
N GLY A 394 10.52 0.57 -5.83
CA GLY A 394 9.65 -0.05 -4.82
C GLY A 394 8.42 0.69 -4.27
N LEU A 395 8.41 2.02 -4.13
CA LEU A 395 7.31 2.72 -3.46
C LEU A 395 6.15 3.07 -4.40
N ARG A 396 5.04 2.35 -4.21
CA ARG A 396 3.77 2.38 -4.94
C ARG A 396 2.96 3.69 -4.86
N VAL A 397 3.55 4.81 -4.41
CA VAL A 397 2.81 6.06 -4.17
C VAL A 397 3.56 7.25 -4.80
N GLY A 398 3.78 7.18 -6.11
CA GLY A 398 4.47 8.23 -6.87
C GLY A 398 3.55 9.16 -7.67
N VAL A 399 4.18 10.16 -8.31
CA VAL A 399 3.58 11.07 -9.31
C VAL A 399 2.72 10.33 -10.35
N GLY A 400 3.12 9.11 -10.73
CA GLY A 400 2.44 8.31 -11.75
C GLY A 400 0.98 8.01 -11.39
N LEU A 401 0.71 7.72 -10.11
CA LEU A 401 -0.65 7.48 -9.62
C LEU A 401 -1.50 8.76 -9.69
N ARG A 402 -0.90 9.91 -9.38
CA ARG A 402 -1.58 11.22 -9.42
C ARG A 402 -1.94 11.63 -10.84
N VAL A 403 -1.03 11.40 -11.79
CA VAL A 403 -1.26 11.64 -13.22
C VAL A 403 -2.31 10.69 -13.77
N GLN A 404 -2.26 9.41 -13.38
CA GLN A 404 -3.28 8.41 -13.72
C GLN A 404 -4.68 8.88 -13.29
N TYR A 405 -4.82 9.34 -12.04
CA TYR A 405 -6.10 9.88 -11.56
C TYR A 405 -6.53 11.10 -12.35
N CYS A 406 -5.65 12.08 -12.58
CA CYS A 406 -6.01 13.28 -13.33
C CYS A 406 -6.53 12.95 -14.74
N TRP A 407 -5.86 12.05 -15.46
CA TRP A 407 -6.30 11.63 -16.79
C TRP A 407 -7.63 10.88 -16.78
N SER A 408 -7.73 9.82 -15.97
CA SER A 408 -8.93 8.98 -15.92
C SER A 408 -10.16 9.76 -15.43
N ASP A 409 -10.04 10.49 -14.32
CA ASP A 409 -11.14 11.31 -13.79
C ASP A 409 -11.52 12.46 -14.73
N GLY A 410 -10.56 13.01 -15.48
CA GLY A 410 -10.83 14.01 -16.50
C GLY A 410 -11.69 13.47 -17.64
N VAL A 411 -11.37 12.27 -18.15
CA VAL A 411 -12.16 11.56 -19.16
C VAL A 411 -13.56 11.27 -18.64
N GLU A 412 -13.67 10.73 -17.42
CA GLU A 412 -14.96 10.44 -16.79
C GLU A 412 -15.80 11.70 -16.57
N LEU A 413 -15.19 12.79 -16.12
CA LEU A 413 -15.89 14.05 -15.93
C LEU A 413 -16.41 14.61 -17.26
N ALA A 414 -15.60 14.60 -18.32
CA ALA A 414 -16.02 15.01 -19.65
C ALA A 414 -17.19 14.13 -20.18
N ASN A 415 -17.13 12.82 -19.95
CA ASN A 415 -18.22 11.89 -20.28
C ASN A 415 -19.50 12.23 -19.49
N ASN A 416 -19.39 12.52 -18.20
CA ASN A 416 -20.51 12.93 -17.34
C ASN A 416 -21.10 14.29 -17.74
N MET A 417 -20.27 15.20 -18.26
CA MET A 417 -20.69 16.46 -18.87
C MET A 417 -21.41 16.26 -20.23
N LYS A 418 -21.41 15.03 -20.76
CA LYS A 418 -21.88 14.66 -22.10
C LYS A 418 -21.10 15.34 -23.23
N ASP A 419 -19.89 15.83 -22.95
CA ASP A 419 -18.96 16.34 -23.96
C ASP A 419 -18.12 15.18 -24.50
N THR A 420 -18.71 14.40 -25.41
CA THR A 420 -18.07 13.20 -25.98
C THR A 420 -16.79 13.53 -26.75
N ASP A 421 -16.71 14.71 -27.37
CA ASP A 421 -15.53 15.14 -28.12
C ASP A 421 -14.38 15.44 -27.15
N LEU A 422 -14.64 16.15 -26.05
CA LEU A 422 -13.64 16.36 -25.00
C LEU A 422 -13.21 15.04 -24.35
N ALA A 423 -14.15 14.16 -24.01
CA ALA A 423 -13.83 12.86 -23.41
C ALA A 423 -12.91 12.03 -24.31
N ARG A 424 -13.17 12.01 -25.63
CA ARG A 424 -12.31 11.34 -26.61
C ARG A 424 -10.96 12.01 -26.79
N SER A 425 -10.89 13.35 -26.79
CA SER A 425 -9.62 14.09 -26.85
C SER A 425 -8.74 13.78 -25.64
N LEU A 426 -9.29 13.90 -24.43
CA LEU A 426 -8.57 13.59 -23.19
C LEU A 426 -8.11 12.13 -23.14
N LEU A 427 -8.96 11.19 -23.58
CA LEU A 427 -8.59 9.79 -23.69
C LEU A 427 -7.42 9.60 -24.65
N GLN A 428 -7.48 10.19 -25.84
CA GLN A 428 -6.40 10.08 -26.82
C GLN A 428 -5.09 10.67 -26.29
N GLU A 429 -5.12 11.88 -25.75
CA GLU A 429 -3.94 12.57 -25.21
C GLU A 429 -3.34 11.81 -24.01
N GLY A 430 -4.18 11.23 -23.15
CA GLY A 430 -3.73 10.37 -22.07
C GLY A 430 -3.07 9.09 -22.59
N MET A 431 -3.62 8.46 -23.64
CA MET A 431 -3.02 7.27 -24.26
C MET A 431 -1.68 7.59 -24.93
N GLU A 432 -1.55 8.76 -25.55
CA GLU A 432 -0.29 9.26 -26.10
C GLU A 432 0.76 9.53 -24.99
N GLN A 433 0.32 10.04 -23.83
CA GLN A 433 1.20 10.16 -22.66
C GLN A 433 1.65 8.80 -22.11
N ALA A 434 0.75 7.83 -22.03
CA ALA A 434 1.09 6.47 -21.60
C ALA A 434 2.11 5.80 -22.54
N GLU A 435 1.98 6.00 -23.86
CA GLU A 435 2.96 5.48 -24.83
C GLU A 435 4.33 6.17 -24.69
N ARG A 436 4.36 7.49 -24.46
CA ARG A 436 5.61 8.20 -24.14
C ARG A 436 6.29 7.63 -22.90
N TRP A 437 5.53 7.33 -21.84
CA TRP A 437 6.07 6.75 -20.62
C TRP A 437 6.52 5.30 -20.81
N LYS A 438 5.82 4.54 -21.64
CA LYS A 438 6.22 3.17 -21.98
C LYS A 438 7.60 3.13 -22.65
N GLY A 439 7.92 4.13 -23.47
CA GLY A 439 9.25 4.30 -24.03
C GLY A 439 10.35 4.51 -22.97
N VAL A 440 10.00 5.11 -21.82
CA VAL A 440 10.91 5.26 -20.68
C VAL A 440 10.99 3.97 -19.86
N ASP A 441 9.86 3.31 -19.62
CA ASP A 441 9.82 2.04 -18.89
C ASP A 441 10.61 0.91 -19.60
N GLY A 442 10.61 0.93 -20.93
CA GLY A 442 11.31 -0.04 -21.77
C GLY A 442 12.68 0.43 -22.29
N ASP A 443 13.33 1.42 -21.68
CA ASP A 443 14.67 1.85 -22.10
C ASP A 443 15.71 0.76 -21.80
N ASP A 444 16.30 0.17 -22.84
CA ASP A 444 17.28 -0.91 -22.70
C ASP A 444 18.55 -0.50 -21.93
N ASN A 445 18.89 0.80 -21.87
CA ASN A 445 20.06 1.28 -21.14
C ASN A 445 19.79 1.46 -19.64
N ASP A 446 18.52 1.52 -19.26
CA ASP A 446 18.07 1.76 -17.90
C ASP A 446 16.70 1.08 -17.68
N PRO A 447 16.64 -0.27 -17.83
CA PRO A 447 15.39 -0.99 -17.92
C PRO A 447 14.62 -0.94 -16.61
N ASN A 448 13.31 -0.77 -16.69
CA ASN A 448 12.46 -0.87 -15.52
C ASN A 448 12.44 -2.33 -15.00
N LEU A 449 13.07 -2.55 -13.85
CA LEU A 449 13.22 -3.87 -13.22
C LEU A 449 11.92 -4.37 -12.56
N ALA A 450 10.89 -3.52 -12.46
CA ALA A 450 9.59 -3.96 -11.97
C ALA A 450 8.90 -4.89 -12.98
N LEU A 451 8.01 -5.74 -12.49
CA LEU A 451 7.11 -6.51 -13.33
C LEU A 451 6.39 -5.58 -14.31
N LYS A 452 6.31 -5.94 -15.60
CA LYS A 452 5.66 -5.15 -16.65
C LYS A 452 4.27 -4.64 -16.27
N ALA A 453 3.48 -5.44 -15.55
CA ALA A 453 2.14 -5.06 -15.07
C ALA A 453 2.11 -3.90 -14.05
N TRP A 454 3.27 -3.54 -13.48
CA TRP A 454 3.48 -2.50 -12.47
C TRP A 454 4.18 -1.27 -13.03
N TRP A 455 4.50 -1.25 -14.33
CA TRP A 455 5.04 -0.07 -14.99
C TRP A 455 4.03 1.10 -14.92
N PRO A 456 4.48 2.33 -14.62
CA PRO A 456 3.63 3.53 -14.63
C PRO A 456 2.81 3.69 -15.92
N SER A 457 3.42 3.41 -17.08
CA SER A 457 2.71 3.44 -18.37
C SER A 457 1.55 2.45 -18.42
N VAL A 458 1.76 1.21 -17.97
CA VAL A 458 0.76 0.13 -17.96
C VAL A 458 -0.37 0.42 -16.96
N ALA A 459 -0.05 1.05 -15.83
CA ALA A 459 -1.04 1.55 -14.88
C ALA A 459 -1.92 2.65 -15.51
N LEU A 460 -1.31 3.62 -16.19
CA LEU A 460 -2.03 4.69 -16.89
C LEU A 460 -2.91 4.14 -18.04
N PHE A 461 -2.38 3.24 -18.86
CA PHE A 461 -3.17 2.55 -19.90
C PHE A 461 -4.41 1.87 -19.31
N SER A 462 -4.26 1.18 -18.18
CA SER A 462 -5.39 0.46 -17.57
C SER A 462 -6.49 1.40 -17.10
N ALA A 463 -6.15 2.52 -16.47
CA ALA A 463 -7.13 3.49 -16.00
C ALA A 463 -7.88 4.15 -17.17
N LEU A 464 -7.15 4.50 -18.24
CA LEU A 464 -7.71 5.09 -19.44
C LEU A 464 -8.61 4.10 -20.21
N LEU A 465 -8.23 2.82 -20.28
CA LEU A 465 -9.06 1.77 -20.89
C LEU A 465 -10.35 1.53 -20.10
N ASN A 466 -10.30 1.56 -18.77
CA ASN A 466 -11.51 1.51 -17.94
C ASN A 466 -12.39 2.73 -18.21
N SER A 467 -11.80 3.91 -18.33
CA SER A 467 -12.53 5.15 -18.66
C SER A 467 -13.15 5.09 -20.06
N ALA A 468 -12.43 4.55 -21.03
CA ALA A 468 -12.91 4.33 -22.39
C ALA A 468 -14.14 3.41 -22.41
N ALA A 469 -14.18 2.40 -21.53
CA ALA A 469 -15.30 1.49 -21.44
C ALA A 469 -16.58 2.12 -20.87
N HIS A 470 -16.46 3.21 -20.09
CA HIS A 470 -17.60 4.03 -19.67
C HIS A 470 -18.11 4.98 -20.76
N ILE A 471 -17.27 5.34 -21.74
CA ILE A 471 -17.73 5.98 -22.99
C ILE A 471 -18.48 4.95 -23.83
N SER A 472 -17.81 3.82 -24.16
CA SER A 472 -18.46 2.61 -24.66
C SER A 472 -17.55 1.38 -24.48
N PRO A 473 -18.09 0.22 -24.08
CA PRO A 473 -17.31 -1.02 -23.97
C PRO A 473 -16.50 -1.38 -25.22
N GLN A 474 -17.11 -1.13 -26.39
CA GLN A 474 -16.50 -1.41 -27.68
C GLN A 474 -15.25 -0.56 -27.92
N THR A 475 -15.26 0.72 -27.51
CA THR A 475 -14.08 1.60 -27.62
C THR A 475 -12.89 1.04 -26.84
N ALA A 476 -13.10 0.56 -25.62
CA ALA A 476 -12.03 -0.02 -24.82
C ALA A 476 -11.48 -1.31 -25.45
N LEU A 477 -12.35 -2.21 -25.93
CA LEU A 477 -11.94 -3.45 -26.59
C LEU A 477 -11.15 -3.17 -27.88
N GLU A 478 -11.58 -2.19 -28.68
CA GLU A 478 -10.86 -1.76 -29.88
C GLU A 478 -9.48 -1.19 -29.55
N LEU A 479 -9.36 -0.39 -28.49
CA LEU A 479 -8.07 0.12 -28.03
C LEU A 479 -7.16 -1.01 -27.53
N ILE A 480 -7.70 -1.99 -26.79
CA ILE A 480 -6.93 -3.16 -26.34
C ILE A 480 -6.39 -3.95 -27.53
N HIS A 481 -7.17 -4.14 -28.59
CA HIS A 481 -6.73 -4.88 -29.78
C HIS A 481 -5.63 -4.18 -30.58
N LYS A 482 -5.33 -2.90 -30.32
CA LYS A 482 -4.20 -2.20 -30.94
C LYS A 482 -2.86 -2.55 -30.31
N PHE A 483 -2.84 -3.12 -29.10
CA PHE A 483 -1.62 -3.55 -28.45
C PHE A 483 -1.09 -4.83 -29.13
N GLN A 484 0.22 -4.86 -29.41
CA GLN A 484 0.89 -6.03 -29.98
C GLN A 484 1.42 -6.99 -28.91
N ASP A 485 1.65 -6.49 -27.69
CA ASP A 485 2.17 -7.29 -26.59
C ASP A 485 1.06 -8.20 -26.00
N PRO A 486 1.17 -9.53 -26.12
CA PRO A 486 0.15 -10.46 -25.63
C PRO A 486 -0.04 -10.44 -24.11
N ASP A 487 1.00 -10.06 -23.35
CA ASP A 487 0.89 -9.90 -21.90
C ASP A 487 -0.06 -8.77 -21.56
N LEU A 488 0.14 -7.61 -22.20
CA LEU A 488 -0.65 -6.40 -21.97
C LEU A 488 -2.09 -6.58 -22.45
N VAL A 489 -2.29 -7.18 -23.62
CA VAL A 489 -3.64 -7.50 -24.12
C VAL A 489 -4.42 -8.35 -23.12
N THR A 490 -3.80 -9.42 -22.62
CA THR A 490 -4.44 -10.35 -21.68
C THR A 490 -4.71 -9.68 -20.33
N LEU A 491 -3.72 -8.92 -19.83
CA LEU A 491 -3.85 -8.15 -18.59
C LEU A 491 -5.00 -7.15 -18.65
N PHE A 492 -5.07 -6.33 -19.71
CA PHE A 492 -6.10 -5.29 -19.84
C PHE A 492 -7.49 -5.89 -20.00
N GLN A 493 -7.65 -7.01 -20.71
CA GLN A 493 -8.94 -7.70 -20.80
C GLN A 493 -9.41 -8.22 -19.44
N ILE A 494 -8.50 -8.76 -18.61
CA ILE A 494 -8.86 -9.21 -17.26
C ILE A 494 -9.21 -8.04 -16.35
N ARG A 495 -8.43 -6.94 -16.39
CA ARG A 495 -8.72 -5.73 -15.60
C ARG A 495 -10.08 -5.13 -15.99
N LEU A 496 -10.34 -4.97 -17.29
CA LEU A 496 -11.61 -4.47 -17.80
C LEU A 496 -12.77 -5.40 -17.44
N ALA A 497 -12.63 -6.71 -17.60
CA ALA A 497 -13.69 -7.64 -17.23
C ALA A 497 -13.97 -7.63 -15.71
N ASN A 498 -12.93 -7.54 -14.88
CA ASN A 498 -13.10 -7.43 -13.43
C ASN A 498 -13.86 -6.15 -13.04
N ASP A 499 -13.47 -5.00 -13.62
CA ASP A 499 -14.16 -3.70 -13.44
C ASP A 499 -15.65 -3.81 -13.79
N ARG A 500 -15.97 -4.36 -14.97
CA ARG A 500 -17.36 -4.52 -15.45
C ARG A 500 -18.19 -5.52 -14.62
N LEU A 501 -17.52 -6.44 -13.95
CA LEU A 501 -18.15 -7.38 -13.02
C LEU A 501 -18.26 -6.79 -11.61
N GLY A 502 -17.74 -5.58 -11.35
CA GLY A 502 -17.57 -5.01 -10.01
C GLY A 502 -16.76 -5.93 -9.10
N ALA A 503 -15.83 -6.68 -9.67
CA ALA A 503 -14.94 -7.60 -8.96
C ALA A 503 -13.73 -6.80 -8.47
N ASP A 504 -14.02 -5.82 -7.62
CA ASP A 504 -13.02 -4.93 -7.05
C ASP A 504 -12.10 -5.70 -6.10
N GLU A 505 -10.97 -5.09 -5.79
CA GLU A 505 -10.22 -5.47 -4.61
C GLU A 505 -11.17 -5.29 -3.42
N GLU A 506 -11.59 -6.37 -2.75
CA GLU A 506 -11.88 -6.25 -1.32
C GLU A 506 -10.66 -5.55 -0.74
N SER A 507 -10.86 -4.29 -0.35
CA SER A 507 -9.86 -3.43 0.24
C SER A 507 -8.97 -4.27 1.14
N LEU A 508 -7.66 -4.23 0.86
CA LEU A 508 -6.65 -4.62 1.82
C LEU A 508 -6.79 -3.66 3.01
N HIS A 509 -7.73 -3.99 3.90
CA HIS A 509 -7.91 -3.45 5.23
C HIS A 509 -8.03 -4.63 6.17
#